data_AF-A0A011QSE2-F1
#
_entry.id   AF-A0A011QSE2-F1
#
_cell.length_a   1.000
_cell.length_b   1.000
_cell.length_c   1.000
_cell.angle_alpha   90.00
_cell.angle_beta   90.00
_cell.angle_gamma   90.00
#
_symmetry.space_group_name_H-M   'P 1'
#
loop_
_entity.id
_entity.type
_entity.pdbx_description
1 polymer ?
#
loop_
_entity_poly.entity_id
_entity_poly.type
_entity_poly.pdbx_seq_one_letter_code
_entity_poly.pdbx_strand_id
1 'polypeptide(L)'
;MEMIEQGSHVRLSVGGLLSYVDPYLAETDVSELAIEYLCERVVLDDGVTLRDILLLLKNNPPLLQVLRRFWAVELIQEALAEEPDSGSGVDDPDEVEYLLLARNCSVDMSTKAYEPMTRLFMSGVGFPQGEPASNGRSVGDRQEWCMLGVPVQACLHYPLRLERTSKVFVYDRAPKEAAGQAISMEEINFGPPTLIQVLHSVAYELSFFGVGERQSELLEALKNAEFSEESMADSDEPFQA
;
A
#
# COMPACT_ATOMS: atom_id res chain seq x y z
N MET A 1 -17.09 6.05 16.51
CA MET A 1 -17.19 7.45 16.09
C MET A 1 -15.88 8.11 16.51
N GLU A 2 -14.86 7.98 15.67
CA GLU A 2 -13.53 8.54 15.95
C GLU A 2 -13.61 10.05 15.85
N MET A 3 -13.14 10.74 16.90
CA MET A 3 -12.93 12.18 16.84
C MET A 3 -11.82 12.44 15.82
N ILE A 4 -12.18 12.87 14.62
CA ILE A 4 -11.26 13.56 13.73
C ILE A 4 -10.71 14.72 14.57
N GLU A 5 -9.41 14.71 14.87
CA GLU A 5 -8.75 15.83 15.55
C GLU A 5 -9.19 17.11 14.83
N GLN A 6 -9.64 18.12 15.60
CA GLN A 6 -10.18 19.40 15.12
C GLN A 6 -9.10 20.27 14.44
N GLY A 7 -8.30 19.69 13.55
CA GLY A 7 -7.31 20.36 12.73
C GLY A 7 -7.78 20.48 11.30
N SER A 8 -7.27 21.50 10.62
CA SER A 8 -7.43 21.66 9.20
C SER A 8 -6.83 20.44 8.48
N HIS A 9 -7.52 19.98 7.45
CA HIS A 9 -7.12 18.81 6.67
C HIS A 9 -7.63 18.97 5.24
N VAL A 10 -7.06 18.17 4.34
CA VAL A 10 -7.65 17.95 3.02
C VAL A 10 -8.48 16.68 3.01
N ARG A 11 -9.59 16.72 2.31
CA ARG A 11 -10.48 15.59 2.08
C ARG A 11 -10.42 15.24 0.60
N LEU A 12 -10.04 14.00 0.30
CA LEU A 12 -10.15 13.47 -1.06
C LEU A 12 -11.51 12.76 -1.20
N SER A 13 -12.20 13.08 -2.29
CA SER A 13 -13.53 12.55 -2.61
C SER A 13 -13.51 11.82 -3.96
N VAL A 14 -14.59 11.08 -4.23
CA VAL A 14 -14.79 10.38 -5.50
C VAL A 14 -14.65 11.35 -6.69
N GLY A 15 -14.06 10.87 -7.78
CA GLY A 15 -13.70 11.67 -8.96
C GLY A 15 -12.32 12.33 -8.85
N GLY A 16 -11.59 12.10 -7.76
CA GLY A 16 -10.28 12.73 -7.53
C GLY A 16 -10.38 14.21 -7.15
N LEU A 17 -11.47 14.58 -6.47
CA LEU A 17 -11.72 15.96 -6.01
C LEU A 17 -11.10 16.17 -4.62
N LEU A 18 -10.40 17.29 -4.44
CA LEU A 18 -9.73 17.63 -3.18
C LEU A 18 -10.38 18.88 -2.58
N SER A 19 -10.89 18.75 -1.36
CA SER A 19 -11.44 19.87 -0.58
C SER A 19 -10.53 20.17 0.61
N TYR A 20 -10.33 21.46 0.91
CA TYR A 20 -9.74 21.90 2.17
C TYR A 20 -10.85 22.13 3.19
N VAL A 21 -10.69 21.52 4.36
CA VAL A 21 -11.65 21.57 5.47
C VAL A 21 -10.95 22.18 6.67
N ASP A 22 -11.46 23.32 7.14
CA ASP A 22 -11.03 23.97 8.36
C ASP A 22 -12.25 24.15 9.29
N PRO A 23 -12.14 23.89 10.60
CA PRO A 23 -13.27 24.01 11.54
C PRO A 23 -13.93 25.39 11.59
N TYR A 24 -13.21 26.44 11.18
CA TYR A 24 -13.65 27.83 11.25
C TYR A 24 -13.95 28.45 9.89
N LEU A 25 -13.71 27.74 8.79
CA LEU A 25 -13.95 28.21 7.43
C LEU A 25 -14.94 27.31 6.70
N ALA A 26 -15.51 27.85 5.61
CA ALA A 26 -16.26 27.02 4.68
C ALA A 26 -15.30 26.06 3.97
N GLU A 27 -15.77 24.83 3.75
CA GLU A 27 -15.07 23.87 2.90
C GLU A 27 -14.85 24.47 1.50
N THR A 28 -13.61 24.36 1.02
CA THR A 28 -13.18 25.00 -0.23
C THR A 28 -12.60 23.95 -1.17
N ASP A 29 -13.06 23.91 -2.42
CA ASP A 29 -12.48 23.07 -3.46
C ASP A 29 -11.06 23.60 -3.81
N VAL A 30 -10.08 22.72 -3.64
CA VAL A 30 -8.65 22.97 -3.89
C VAL A 30 -8.07 21.94 -4.86
N SER A 31 -8.92 21.28 -5.66
CA SER A 31 -8.53 20.21 -6.58
C SER A 31 -7.42 20.64 -7.56
N GLU A 32 -7.48 21.87 -8.06
CA GLU A 32 -6.50 22.47 -8.98
C GLU A 32 -5.25 23.00 -8.27
N LEU A 33 -5.28 23.08 -6.93
CA LEU A 33 -4.20 23.58 -6.08
C LEU A 33 -3.59 22.47 -5.23
N ALA A 34 -3.83 21.21 -5.54
CA ALA A 34 -3.45 20.06 -4.70
C ALA A 34 -1.95 20.03 -4.35
N ILE A 35 -1.10 20.59 -5.21
CA ILE A 35 0.35 20.75 -4.95
C ILE A 35 0.66 21.59 -3.70
N GLU A 36 -0.16 22.60 -3.40
CA GLU A 36 0.02 23.49 -2.23
C GLU A 36 -0.31 22.77 -0.91
N TYR A 37 -1.11 21.70 -0.98
CA TYR A 37 -1.63 20.96 0.17
C TYR A 37 -0.91 19.62 0.39
N LEU A 38 0.23 19.38 -0.27
CA LEU A 38 0.99 18.13 -0.15
C LEU A 38 1.33 17.75 1.30
N CYS A 39 1.61 18.74 2.15
CA CYS A 39 1.98 18.51 3.55
C CYS A 39 0.78 18.47 4.50
N GLU A 40 -0.42 18.76 4.01
CA GLU A 40 -1.64 18.70 4.83
C GLU A 40 -2.06 17.26 5.06
N ARG A 41 -2.64 17.02 6.23
CA ARG A 41 -3.22 15.71 6.58
C ARG A 41 -4.38 15.42 5.64
N VAL A 42 -4.47 14.18 5.16
CA VAL A 42 -5.53 13.75 4.24
C VAL A 42 -6.47 12.75 4.89
N VAL A 43 -7.76 12.94 4.64
CA VAL A 43 -8.82 11.97 4.92
C VAL A 43 -9.45 11.58 3.59
N LEU A 44 -9.82 10.31 3.44
CA LEU A 44 -10.56 9.82 2.28
C LEU A 44 -12.04 9.72 2.64
N ASP A 45 -12.91 10.15 1.73
CA ASP A 45 -14.34 9.86 1.84
C ASP A 45 -14.65 8.39 1.55
N ASP A 46 -15.81 7.95 2.02
CA ASP A 46 -16.31 6.60 1.76
C ASP A 46 -16.46 6.39 0.25
N GLY A 47 -15.90 5.28 -0.24
CA GLY A 47 -15.98 4.89 -1.65
C GLY A 47 -14.92 5.51 -2.55
N VAL A 48 -13.99 6.30 -2.02
CA VAL A 48 -12.77 6.69 -2.77
C VAL A 48 -12.02 5.43 -3.17
N THR A 49 -11.69 5.33 -4.46
CA THR A 49 -10.99 4.21 -5.06
C THR A 49 -9.56 4.57 -5.45
N LEU A 50 -8.75 3.56 -5.80
CA LEU A 50 -7.43 3.79 -6.39
C LEU A 50 -7.51 4.68 -7.65
N ARG A 51 -8.56 4.49 -8.47
CA ARG A 51 -8.80 5.32 -9.65
C ARG A 51 -8.88 6.80 -9.32
N ASP A 52 -9.54 7.17 -8.21
CA ASP A 52 -9.72 8.57 -7.81
C ASP A 52 -8.39 9.24 -7.46
N ILE A 53 -7.46 8.49 -6.87
CA ILE A 53 -6.09 8.95 -6.63
C ILE A 53 -5.38 9.27 -7.95
N LEU A 54 -5.49 8.37 -8.93
CA LEU A 54 -4.88 8.56 -10.24
C LEU A 54 -5.54 9.70 -11.04
N LEU A 55 -6.84 9.92 -10.86
CA LEU A 55 -7.54 11.08 -11.43
C LEU A 55 -7.04 12.40 -10.83
N LEU A 56 -6.83 12.47 -9.51
CA LEU A 56 -6.22 13.64 -8.88
C LEU A 56 -4.85 13.93 -9.49
N LEU A 57 -4.00 12.91 -9.65
CA LEU A 57 -2.68 13.06 -10.27
C LEU A 57 -2.78 13.50 -11.73
N LYS A 58 -3.69 12.90 -12.51
CA LYS A 58 -3.91 13.25 -13.92
C LYS A 58 -4.31 14.72 -14.08
N ASN A 59 -5.17 15.21 -13.21
CA ASN A 59 -5.70 16.57 -13.27
C ASN A 59 -4.69 17.61 -12.74
N ASN A 60 -3.61 17.18 -12.08
CA ASN A 60 -2.62 18.06 -11.48
C ASN A 60 -1.20 17.79 -12.03
N PRO A 61 -0.83 18.36 -13.19
CA PRO A 61 0.51 18.20 -13.78
C PRO A 61 1.69 18.50 -12.83
N PRO A 62 1.62 19.48 -11.89
CA PRO A 62 2.68 19.69 -10.92
C PRO A 62 2.93 18.47 -10.01
N LEU A 63 1.88 17.72 -9.63
CA LEU A 63 2.03 16.50 -8.84
C LEU A 63 2.79 15.42 -9.61
N LEU A 64 2.55 15.30 -10.92
CA LEU A 64 3.29 14.38 -11.79
C LEU A 64 4.78 14.71 -11.85
N GLN A 65 5.15 15.98 -11.79
CA GLN A 65 6.56 16.39 -11.74
C GLN A 65 7.22 15.97 -10.42
N VAL A 66 6.52 16.12 -9.30
CA VAL A 66 7.01 15.68 -7.98
C VAL A 66 7.22 14.16 -7.95
N LEU A 67 6.30 13.40 -8.54
CA LEU A 67 6.30 11.93 -8.53
C LEU A 67 6.98 11.30 -9.75
N ARG A 68 7.66 12.10 -10.58
CA ARG A 68 8.27 11.64 -11.84
C ARG A 68 9.23 10.46 -11.67
N ARG A 69 9.92 10.38 -10.53
CA ARG A 69 10.87 9.29 -10.22
C ARG A 69 10.18 7.92 -10.10
N PHE A 70 8.86 7.92 -9.92
CA PHE A 70 8.02 6.73 -9.81
C PHE A 70 7.18 6.50 -11.07
N TRP A 71 7.59 7.06 -12.21
CA TRP A 71 6.94 6.83 -13.50
C TRP A 71 5.45 7.21 -13.49
N ALA A 72 5.08 8.21 -12.69
CA ALA A 72 3.69 8.59 -12.47
C ALA A 72 2.96 8.98 -13.76
N VAL A 73 3.67 9.53 -14.75
CA VAL A 73 3.09 9.90 -16.05
C VAL A 73 2.69 8.65 -16.82
N GLU A 74 3.61 7.70 -16.92
CA GLU A 74 3.45 6.44 -17.63
C GLU A 74 2.38 5.56 -16.95
N LEU A 75 2.42 5.48 -15.61
CA LEU A 75 1.42 4.77 -14.80
C LEU A 75 0.00 5.29 -15.06
N ILE A 76 -0.19 6.61 -15.15
CA ILE A 76 -1.51 7.20 -15.42
C ILE A 76 -1.96 6.93 -16.85
N GLN A 77 -1.05 7.00 -17.81
CA GLN A 77 -1.35 6.68 -19.21
C GLN A 77 -1.81 5.23 -19.36
N GLU A 78 -1.11 4.30 -18.72
CA GLU A 78 -1.44 2.88 -18.73
C GLU A 78 -2.74 2.58 -17.99
N ALA A 79 -2.88 3.10 -16.76
CA ALA A 79 -4.04 2.86 -15.92
C ALA A 79 -5.33 3.42 -16.53
N LEU A 80 -5.26 4.57 -17.22
CA LEU A 80 -6.43 5.26 -17.76
C LEU A 80 -6.52 5.17 -19.28
N ALA A 81 -5.76 4.28 -19.92
CA ALA A 81 -5.95 3.94 -21.32
C ALA A 81 -7.33 3.29 -21.51
N GLU A 82 -7.97 3.55 -22.65
CA GLU A 82 -9.15 2.79 -23.06
C GLU A 82 -8.70 1.35 -23.34
N GLU A 83 -9.32 0.37 -22.68
CA GLU A 83 -8.93 -1.03 -22.82
C GLU A 83 -8.98 -1.46 -24.29
N PRO A 84 -7.97 -2.17 -24.82
CA PRO A 84 -8.20 -3.00 -25.98
C PRO A 84 -9.19 -4.09 -25.58
N ASP A 85 -10.33 -4.12 -26.28
CA ASP A 85 -11.42 -5.09 -26.16
C ASP A 85 -10.90 -6.51 -25.81
N SER A 86 -11.23 -6.97 -24.60
CA SER A 86 -11.38 -8.38 -24.19
C SER A 86 -10.19 -9.35 -24.35
N GLY A 87 -9.79 -9.99 -23.24
CA GLY A 87 -9.33 -11.39 -23.34
C GLY A 87 -8.30 -11.89 -22.34
N SER A 88 -7.62 -11.06 -21.55
CA SER A 88 -6.81 -11.58 -20.46
C SER A 88 -7.66 -11.59 -19.19
N GLY A 89 -8.29 -12.73 -18.92
CA GLY A 89 -8.67 -13.11 -17.56
C GLY A 89 -7.39 -13.16 -16.73
N VAL A 90 -6.92 -12.00 -16.29
CA VAL A 90 -6.10 -11.92 -15.10
C VAL A 90 -7.14 -12.12 -14.02
N ASP A 91 -7.07 -13.27 -13.34
CA ASP A 91 -7.92 -13.57 -12.19
C ASP A 91 -7.87 -12.33 -11.30
N ASP A 92 -8.97 -11.57 -11.29
CA ASP A 92 -9.20 -10.61 -10.23
C ASP A 92 -9.04 -11.45 -8.96
N PRO A 93 -8.18 -11.08 -8.00
CA PRO A 93 -8.14 -11.82 -6.77
C PRO A 93 -9.53 -11.65 -6.13
N ASP A 94 -10.44 -12.59 -6.41
CA ASP A 94 -11.85 -12.65 -5.98
C ASP A 94 -12.01 -12.60 -4.44
N GLU A 95 -10.89 -12.46 -3.74
CA GLU A 95 -10.69 -12.42 -2.31
C GLU A 95 -10.46 -10.99 -1.78
N VAL A 96 -10.08 -10.01 -2.61
CA VAL A 96 -9.79 -8.64 -2.19
C VAL A 96 -11.06 -7.79 -2.18
N GLU A 97 -11.36 -7.14 -1.05
CA GLU A 97 -12.49 -6.22 -0.90
C GLU A 97 -12.07 -4.75 -1.04
N TYR A 98 -10.85 -4.40 -0.59
CA TYR A 98 -10.31 -3.05 -0.61
C TYR A 98 -8.78 -3.04 -0.50
N LEU A 99 -8.18 -1.90 -0.84
CA LEU A 99 -6.76 -1.62 -0.65
C LEU A 99 -6.55 -0.85 0.67
N LEU A 100 -5.57 -1.28 1.46
CA LEU A 100 -5.18 -0.65 2.71
C LEU A 100 -3.80 0.01 2.54
N LEU A 101 -3.71 1.30 2.89
CA LEU A 101 -2.44 1.98 3.09
C LEU A 101 -2.13 2.07 4.57
N ALA A 102 -1.08 1.38 5.00
CA ALA A 102 -0.68 1.30 6.42
C ALA A 102 0.76 1.73 6.66
N ARG A 103 1.02 2.35 7.81
CA ARG A 103 2.39 2.64 8.26
C ARG A 103 2.98 1.40 8.90
N ASN A 104 4.16 1.02 8.44
CA ASN A 104 5.00 0.10 9.17
C ASN A 104 5.86 0.88 10.17
N CYS A 105 5.99 0.34 11.38
CA CYS A 105 6.85 0.90 12.41
C CYS A 105 7.67 -0.23 13.03
N SER A 106 8.98 -0.04 13.06
CA SER A 106 9.91 -0.93 13.75
C SER A 106 10.33 -0.32 15.09
N VAL A 107 10.89 -1.16 15.96
CA VAL A 107 11.55 -0.71 17.19
C VAL A 107 13.03 -0.96 17.05
N ASP A 108 13.83 0.09 17.24
CA ASP A 108 15.26 -0.08 17.46
C ASP A 108 15.45 -0.70 18.86
N MET A 109 15.80 -1.97 18.90
CA MET A 109 15.99 -2.71 20.16
C MET A 109 17.15 -2.18 21.02
N SER A 110 18.05 -1.39 20.46
CA SER A 110 19.18 -0.80 21.20
C SER A 110 18.80 0.50 21.92
N THR A 111 18.01 1.37 21.28
CA THR A 111 17.56 2.65 21.84
C THR A 111 16.15 2.60 22.40
N LYS A 112 15.39 1.54 22.09
CA LYS A 112 13.94 1.40 22.29
C LYS A 112 13.14 2.49 21.58
N ALA A 113 13.70 3.13 20.57
CA ALA A 113 13.01 4.15 19.79
C ALA A 113 12.10 3.51 18.74
N TYR A 114 10.93 4.11 18.53
CA TYR A 114 10.06 3.79 17.41
C TYR A 114 10.59 4.44 16.13
N GLU A 115 10.74 3.64 15.09
CA GLU A 115 11.17 4.07 13.76
C GLU A 115 10.00 3.88 12.80
N PRO A 116 9.11 4.90 12.67
CA PRO A 116 8.06 4.84 11.68
C PRO A 116 8.66 4.96 10.28
N MET A 117 8.28 4.06 9.38
CA MET A 117 8.57 4.26 7.97
C MET A 117 7.75 5.44 7.44
N THR A 118 8.41 6.30 6.67
CA THR A 118 7.76 7.48 6.07
C THR A 118 6.77 7.10 4.97
N ARG A 119 6.99 5.95 4.33
CA ARG A 119 6.16 5.35 3.28
C ARG A 119 5.07 4.47 3.88
N LEU A 120 3.87 4.55 3.30
CA LEU A 120 2.77 3.63 3.57
C LEU A 120 2.93 2.39 2.68
N PHE A 121 2.66 1.21 3.22
CA PHE A 121 2.58 -0.02 2.46
C PHE A 121 1.15 -0.22 1.96
N MET A 122 1.01 -0.65 0.71
CA MET A 122 -0.28 -0.98 0.12
C MET A 122 -0.49 -2.50 0.14
N SER A 123 -1.56 -2.95 0.79
CA SER A 123 -2.00 -4.35 0.77
C SER A 123 -3.45 -4.46 0.31
N GLY A 124 -3.79 -5.57 -0.35
CA GLY A 124 -5.18 -5.94 -0.58
C GLY A 124 -5.73 -6.59 0.67
N VAL A 125 -7.00 -6.32 1.01
CA VAL A 125 -7.64 -6.88 2.21
C VAL A 125 -9.04 -7.38 1.90
N GLY A 126 -9.42 -8.51 2.48
CA GLY A 126 -10.68 -9.19 2.18
C GLY A 126 -10.69 -10.62 2.72
N PHE A 127 -11.56 -11.50 2.21
CA PHE A 127 -11.74 -12.85 2.74
C PHE A 127 -11.17 -13.93 1.80
N PRO A 128 -10.37 -14.88 2.30
CA PRO A 128 -9.92 -16.01 1.50
C PRO A 128 -11.13 -16.88 1.12
N GLN A 129 -11.18 -17.36 -0.12
CA GLN A 129 -12.18 -18.33 -0.57
C GLN A 129 -11.76 -19.78 -0.28
N GLY A 130 -10.49 -20.01 0.07
CA GLY A 130 -9.90 -21.32 0.40
C GLY A 130 -9.58 -21.53 1.89
N GLU A 131 -8.94 -22.68 2.19
CA GLU A 131 -8.37 -22.92 3.52
C GLU A 131 -7.36 -21.82 3.85
N PRO A 132 -7.38 -21.27 5.08
CA PRO A 132 -6.44 -20.23 5.47
C PRO A 132 -5.02 -20.75 5.27
N ALA A 133 -4.15 -19.92 4.71
CA ALA A 133 -2.71 -20.17 4.75
C ALA A 133 -2.30 -20.52 6.20
N SER A 134 -1.24 -21.30 6.38
CA SER A 134 -0.80 -21.82 7.69
C SER A 134 -0.37 -20.76 8.72
N ASN A 135 -0.66 -19.47 8.47
CA ASN A 135 -0.35 -18.29 9.27
C ASN A 135 -1.21 -18.13 10.54
N GLY A 136 -1.91 -19.19 10.98
CA GLY A 136 -2.63 -19.22 12.26
C GLY A 136 -3.89 -18.36 12.32
N ARG A 137 -4.40 -17.86 11.17
CA ARG A 137 -5.67 -17.13 11.08
C ARG A 137 -6.83 -18.11 10.87
N SER A 138 -8.01 -17.78 11.42
CA SER A 138 -9.18 -18.65 11.33
C SER A 138 -9.93 -18.45 10.01
N VAL A 139 -10.66 -19.48 9.56
CA VAL A 139 -11.63 -19.34 8.46
C VAL A 139 -12.62 -18.24 8.82
N GLY A 140 -12.77 -17.25 7.94
CA GLY A 140 -13.67 -16.11 8.14
C GLY A 140 -13.01 -14.84 8.69
N ASP A 141 -11.70 -14.85 8.93
CA ASP A 141 -10.94 -13.61 9.21
C ASP A 141 -10.51 -12.94 7.90
N ARG A 142 -10.44 -11.60 7.90
CA ARG A 142 -9.83 -10.87 6.80
C ARG A 142 -8.33 -11.15 6.72
N GLN A 143 -7.83 -11.36 5.52
CA GLN A 143 -6.41 -11.54 5.23
C GLN A 143 -5.88 -10.34 4.45
N GLU A 144 -4.58 -10.12 4.58
CA GLU A 144 -3.86 -9.10 3.82
C GLU A 144 -3.03 -9.80 2.75
N TRP A 145 -3.15 -9.36 1.51
CA TRP A 145 -2.40 -9.87 0.38
C TRP A 145 -1.40 -8.84 -0.12
N CYS A 146 -0.24 -9.33 -0.53
CA CYS A 146 0.71 -8.55 -1.29
C CYS A 146 0.10 -8.26 -2.65
N MET A 147 0.00 -6.98 -3.02
CA MET A 147 -0.54 -6.61 -4.33
C MET A 147 0.52 -6.65 -5.43
N LEU A 148 1.80 -6.93 -5.13
CA LEU A 148 2.91 -6.93 -6.07
C LEU A 148 2.66 -7.86 -7.28
N GLY A 149 2.95 -7.39 -8.48
CA GLY A 149 2.66 -8.08 -9.74
C GLY A 149 1.22 -7.97 -10.28
N VAL A 150 0.22 -7.51 -9.50
CA VAL A 150 -1.16 -7.34 -9.98
C VAL A 150 -1.26 -6.14 -10.95
N PRO A 151 -1.84 -6.29 -12.17
CA PRO A 151 -1.98 -5.19 -13.12
C PRO A 151 -2.72 -3.99 -12.53
N VAL A 152 -2.23 -2.78 -12.81
CA VAL A 152 -2.80 -1.55 -12.24
C VAL A 152 -4.28 -1.38 -12.59
N GLN A 153 -4.69 -1.75 -13.81
CA GLN A 153 -6.07 -1.65 -14.27
C GLN A 153 -7.03 -2.50 -13.44
N ALA A 154 -6.62 -3.73 -13.08
CA ALA A 154 -7.39 -4.62 -12.23
C ALA A 154 -7.63 -4.00 -10.85
N CYS A 155 -6.67 -3.24 -10.34
CA CYS A 155 -6.76 -2.64 -9.01
C CYS A 155 -7.58 -1.34 -8.92
N LEU A 156 -7.91 -0.71 -10.04
CA LEU A 156 -8.45 0.67 -10.05
C LEU A 156 -9.78 0.83 -9.31
N HIS A 157 -10.59 -0.22 -9.36
CA HIS A 157 -11.94 -0.20 -8.81
C HIS A 157 -11.97 -0.41 -7.29
N TYR A 158 -10.87 -0.88 -6.68
CA TYR A 158 -10.85 -1.17 -5.25
C TYR A 158 -10.93 0.12 -4.42
N PRO A 159 -11.82 0.15 -3.41
CA PRO A 159 -11.84 1.20 -2.42
C PRO A 159 -10.49 1.30 -1.70
N LEU A 160 -10.05 2.52 -1.40
CA LEU A 160 -8.81 2.78 -0.68
C LEU A 160 -9.11 3.18 0.76
N ARG A 161 -8.37 2.59 1.71
CA ARG A 161 -8.48 2.90 3.15
C ARG A 161 -7.13 3.31 3.70
N LEU A 162 -7.15 4.24 4.66
CA LEU A 162 -5.96 4.70 5.38
C LEU A 162 -5.99 4.15 6.79
N GLU A 163 -5.00 3.34 7.13
CA GLU A 163 -4.79 2.88 8.50
C GLU A 163 -4.11 4.01 9.31
N ARG A 164 -4.67 4.30 10.49
CA ARG A 164 -4.18 5.36 11.38
C ARG A 164 -3.28 4.82 12.48
N THR A 165 -3.36 3.52 12.71
CA THR A 165 -2.65 2.83 13.77
C THR A 165 -1.55 1.94 13.18
N SER A 166 -0.55 1.60 13.99
CA SER A 166 0.38 0.55 13.61
C SER A 166 0.59 -0.35 14.81
N LYS A 167 0.56 -1.67 14.56
CA LYS A 167 0.87 -2.68 15.56
C LYS A 167 2.36 -2.93 15.52
N VAL A 168 3.03 -2.63 16.63
CA VAL A 168 4.46 -2.77 16.78
C VAL A 168 4.74 -3.92 17.72
N PHE A 169 5.45 -4.93 17.21
CA PHE A 169 5.83 -6.11 17.96
C PHE A 169 7.25 -5.93 18.50
N VAL A 170 7.41 -5.99 19.83
CA VAL A 170 8.70 -5.88 20.50
C VAL A 170 9.23 -7.28 20.77
N TYR A 171 10.44 -7.58 20.30
CA TYR A 171 11.07 -8.90 20.46
C TYR A 171 12.22 -8.82 21.47
N ASP A 172 12.43 -9.85 22.30
CA ASP A 172 13.58 -9.84 23.21
C ASP A 172 14.86 -10.24 22.47
N ARG A 173 16.01 -9.85 23.02
CA ARG A 173 17.30 -10.49 22.71
C ARG A 173 17.44 -11.83 23.46
N ALA A 174 16.39 -12.63 23.50
CA ALA A 174 16.43 -13.95 24.11
C ALA A 174 17.31 -14.92 23.30
N PRO A 175 17.88 -15.96 23.93
CA PRO A 175 18.64 -17.00 23.21
C PRO A 175 17.79 -17.67 22.13
N LYS A 176 18.46 -18.25 21.12
CA LYS A 176 17.91 -18.81 19.85
C LYS A 176 16.61 -19.62 19.97
N GLU A 177 16.34 -20.25 21.11
CA GLU A 177 15.15 -21.08 21.36
C GLU A 177 13.84 -20.28 21.51
N ALA A 178 13.91 -18.97 21.77
CA ALA A 178 12.76 -18.05 21.83
C ALA A 178 12.83 -16.94 20.75
N ALA A 179 13.72 -17.08 19.78
CA ALA A 179 13.86 -16.12 18.68
C ALA A 179 12.57 -16.09 17.84
N GLY A 180 12.01 -14.89 17.67
CA GLY A 180 10.80 -14.67 16.85
C GLY A 180 9.49 -14.59 17.63
N GLN A 181 9.48 -14.72 18.96
CA GLN A 181 8.28 -14.48 19.76
C GLN A 181 8.24 -13.04 20.29
N ALA A 182 7.21 -12.29 19.92
CA ALA A 182 7.01 -10.93 20.41
C ALA A 182 6.68 -10.96 21.91
N ILE A 183 7.41 -10.18 22.72
CA ILE A 183 7.18 -10.04 24.16
C ILE A 183 5.97 -9.14 24.44
N SER A 184 5.78 -8.13 23.60
CA SER A 184 4.66 -7.21 23.69
C SER A 184 4.25 -6.74 22.29
N MET A 185 2.98 -6.36 22.19
CA MET A 185 2.43 -5.64 21.05
C MET A 185 1.95 -4.29 21.56
N GLU A 186 2.47 -3.23 20.97
CA GLU A 186 2.02 -1.86 21.22
C GLU A 186 1.29 -1.34 19.98
N GLU A 187 0.21 -0.60 20.20
CA GLU A 187 -0.54 0.05 19.14
C GLU A 187 -0.29 1.54 19.18
N ILE A 188 0.28 2.08 18.10
CA ILE A 188 0.66 3.48 18.00
C ILE A 188 -0.29 4.18 17.05
N ASN A 189 -0.99 5.22 17.52
CA ASN A 189 -1.78 6.09 16.68
C ASN A 189 -0.90 7.18 16.07
N PHE A 190 -0.77 7.14 14.75
CA PHE A 190 0.06 8.04 13.97
C PHE A 190 -0.73 9.20 13.33
N GLY A 191 -2.05 9.24 13.55
CA GLY A 191 -2.98 10.13 12.90
C GLY A 191 -3.10 9.88 11.39
N PRO A 192 -3.92 10.70 10.69
CA PRO A 192 -4.00 10.64 9.24
C PRO A 192 -2.64 10.95 8.59
N PRO A 193 -2.27 10.26 7.49
CA PRO A 193 -1.08 10.60 6.72
C PRO A 193 -1.24 11.94 6.01
N THR A 194 -0.13 12.50 5.54
CA THR A 194 -0.17 13.67 4.65
C THR A 194 -0.54 13.26 3.23
N LEU A 195 -1.01 14.22 2.43
CA LEU A 195 -1.33 13.98 1.01
C LEU A 195 -0.12 13.43 0.26
N ILE A 196 1.08 14.01 0.47
CA ILE A 196 2.30 13.50 -0.18
C ILE A 196 2.63 12.08 0.22
N GLN A 197 2.40 11.67 1.48
CA GLN A 197 2.63 10.30 1.90
C GLN A 197 1.71 9.32 1.15
N VAL A 198 0.43 9.66 0.99
CA VAL A 198 -0.52 8.83 0.23
C VAL A 198 -0.11 8.76 -1.24
N LEU A 199 0.08 9.90 -1.90
CA LEU A 199 0.41 9.94 -3.33
C LEU A 199 1.75 9.28 -3.65
N HIS A 200 2.77 9.54 -2.84
CA HIS A 200 4.08 8.91 -2.97
C HIS A 200 3.99 7.40 -2.79
N SER A 201 3.25 6.93 -1.79
CA SER A 201 3.13 5.49 -1.51
C SER A 201 2.38 4.78 -2.63
N VAL A 202 1.27 5.35 -3.11
CA VAL A 202 0.54 4.81 -4.27
C VAL A 202 1.42 4.76 -5.50
N ALA A 203 2.08 5.87 -5.88
CA ALA A 203 2.95 5.89 -7.05
C ALA A 203 4.13 4.91 -6.92
N TYR A 204 4.71 4.80 -5.73
CA TYR A 204 5.82 3.88 -5.46
C TYR A 204 5.38 2.42 -5.58
N GLU A 205 4.35 2.01 -4.86
CA GLU A 205 3.83 0.64 -4.90
C GLU A 205 3.39 0.31 -6.32
N LEU A 206 2.76 1.28 -7.00
CA LEU A 206 2.36 1.08 -8.39
C LEU A 206 3.53 0.95 -9.37
N SER A 207 4.68 1.55 -9.07
CA SER A 207 5.84 1.52 -9.96
C SER A 207 6.47 0.14 -10.09
N PHE A 208 6.25 -0.77 -9.13
CA PHE A 208 6.68 -2.17 -9.24
C PHE A 208 5.82 -2.98 -10.21
N PHE A 209 4.65 -2.47 -10.60
CA PHE A 209 3.84 -3.12 -11.62
C PHE A 209 4.42 -2.97 -13.01
N GLY A 210 5.31 -2.00 -13.24
CA GLY A 210 6.11 -1.89 -14.46
C GLY A 210 5.28 -1.70 -15.74
N VAL A 211 5.73 -0.78 -16.59
CA VAL A 211 5.11 -0.61 -17.92
C VAL A 211 5.58 -1.75 -18.82
N GLY A 212 4.69 -2.69 -19.16
CA GLY A 212 4.90 -3.71 -20.21
C GLY A 212 6.03 -4.74 -19.95
N GLU A 213 6.95 -4.90 -20.92
CA GLU A 213 7.94 -6.00 -20.96
C GLU A 213 8.83 -6.10 -19.71
N ARG A 214 9.08 -4.99 -19.01
CA ARG A 214 9.92 -4.98 -17.79
C ARG A 214 9.26 -5.63 -16.57
N GLN A 215 7.93 -5.65 -16.51
CA GLN A 215 7.21 -6.38 -15.45
C GLN A 215 7.46 -7.88 -15.59
N SER A 216 7.43 -8.39 -16.83
CA SER A 216 7.71 -9.80 -17.12
C SER A 216 9.14 -10.15 -16.75
N GLU A 217 10.12 -9.29 -17.07
CA GLU A 217 11.53 -9.51 -16.70
C GLU A 217 11.75 -9.54 -15.17
N LEU A 218 11.13 -8.62 -14.41
CA LEU A 218 11.25 -8.58 -12.94
C LEU A 218 10.58 -9.79 -12.29
N LEU A 219 9.37 -10.15 -12.73
CA LEU A 219 8.67 -11.33 -12.22
C LEU A 219 9.39 -12.62 -12.57
N GLU A 220 9.95 -12.73 -13.78
CA GLU A 220 10.81 -13.86 -14.16
C GLU A 220 12.08 -13.90 -13.29
N ALA A 221 12.73 -12.77 -13.04
CA ALA A 221 13.90 -12.70 -12.15
C ALA A 221 13.57 -13.14 -10.71
N LEU A 222 12.42 -12.71 -10.17
CA LEU A 222 11.97 -13.12 -8.83
C LEU A 222 11.62 -14.62 -8.77
N LYS A 223 10.87 -15.13 -9.76
CA LYS A 223 10.58 -16.57 -9.87
C LYS A 223 11.87 -17.38 -9.95
N ASN A 224 12.81 -16.98 -10.79
CA ASN A 224 14.09 -17.67 -10.94
C ASN A 224 14.95 -17.62 -9.66
N ALA A 225 14.79 -16.59 -8.84
CA ALA A 225 15.46 -16.48 -7.54
C ALA A 225 14.84 -17.42 -6.48
N GLU A 226 13.51 -17.50 -6.39
CA GLU A 226 12.81 -18.45 -5.51
C GLU A 226 13.13 -19.92 -5.87
N PHE A 227 13.15 -20.26 -7.16
CA PHE A 227 13.52 -21.61 -7.62
C PHE A 227 14.99 -21.96 -7.36
N SER A 228 15.89 -20.98 -7.23
CA SER A 228 17.29 -21.25 -6.89
C SER A 228 17.48 -21.58 -5.41
N GLU A 229 16.71 -20.98 -4.49
CA GLU A 229 16.78 -21.30 -3.06
C GLU A 229 16.22 -22.69 -2.75
N GLU A 230 15.15 -23.14 -3.42
CA GLU A 230 14.65 -24.51 -3.30
C GLU A 230 15.63 -25.56 -3.88
N SER A 231 16.39 -25.21 -4.92
CA SER A 231 17.36 -26.13 -5.55
C SER A 231 18.64 -26.36 -4.72
N MET A 232 18.94 -25.51 -3.73
CA MET A 232 20.09 -25.67 -2.84
C MET A 232 19.77 -26.46 -1.57
N ALA A 233 18.50 -26.74 -1.28
CA ALA A 233 18.08 -27.53 -0.12
C ALA A 233 18.19 -29.06 -0.35
N ASP A 234 18.46 -29.51 -1.58
CA ASP A 234 18.50 -30.93 -1.95
C ASP A 234 19.93 -31.50 -2.14
N SER A 235 20.97 -30.72 -1.81
CA SER A 235 22.38 -31.16 -1.88
C SER A 235 23.03 -31.33 -0.51
N ASP A 236 22.36 -32.02 0.41
CA ASP A 236 23.01 -32.64 1.57
C ASP A 236 23.37 -34.10 1.22
N GLU A 237 24.41 -34.30 0.41
CA GLU A 237 25.06 -35.61 0.36
C GLU A 237 25.89 -35.81 1.64
N PRO A 238 25.65 -36.89 2.41
CA PRO A 238 26.43 -37.16 3.60
C PRO A 238 27.88 -37.51 3.23
N PHE A 239 28.80 -36.74 3.81
CA PHE A 239 30.22 -37.03 3.92
C PHE A 239 30.47 -38.54 4.14
N GLN A 240 31.12 -39.21 3.17
CA GLN A 240 31.73 -40.51 3.40
C GLN A 240 33.18 -40.30 3.86
N ALA A 241 33.52 -40.97 4.96
CA ALA A 241 34.75 -40.86 5.74
C ALA A 241 36.01 -41.40 5.03
#